data_AF-A0A4R2RQ82-F1
#
_entry.id   AF-A0A4R2RQ82-F1
#
_cell.length_a   1.000
_cell.length_b   1.000
_cell.length_c   1.000
_cell.angle_alpha   90.00
_cell.angle_beta   90.00
_cell.angle_gamma   90.00
#
_symmetry.space_group_name_H-M   'P 1'
#
loop_
_entity.id
_entity.type
_entity.pdbx_description
1 polymer ?
#
loop_
_entity_poly.entity_id
_entity_poly.type
_entity_poly.pdbx_seq_one_letter_code
_entity_poly.pdbx_strand_id
1 'polypeptide(L)'
;MIVKPSTKADECAAIAAFMANPDFDRLPERARKETMNRQRGLNGERSTAHILDRHFHNAPNHALLHDLRLPDGIGGFAQFDHVILSRLSRTAAVVEVKNYRGRPSKNEHNEWHVWYEGRRRPIDIPNPLAQAQRQREVLRVWLKERRHDVAFETISAFVIIPPDCSIDRSKVGADVPIYKADNFIAEWTEFGGITAIGRLFSTGVSVKTLLAIGSQLAGDHQPDPRGLEEMIGLRSSKIKPAVVVDNEEDGADDETKPDVTQQGDIQAGASAEKASPVVASSEPKATVVTSDTALSTIAAEGKASDKIEIVPGIYERVLPDGSVAFLAGRDEAAGVCLKLACEGLARWNPRYRNWLSDASKAPIIRDALITTHREQREVSHGVG
;
A
#
# COMPACT_ATOMS: atom_id res chain seq x y z
N MET A 1 -5.27 9.17 -10.13
CA MET A 1 -6.71 9.21 -10.40
C MET A 1 -7.36 8.13 -9.56
N ILE A 2 -8.56 8.38 -9.04
CA ILE A 2 -9.34 7.37 -8.30
C ILE A 2 -10.28 6.73 -9.32
N VAL A 3 -10.21 5.40 -9.49
CA VAL A 3 -10.99 4.66 -10.51
C VAL A 3 -12.12 3.85 -9.87
N LYS A 4 -11.90 3.34 -8.65
CA LYS A 4 -12.98 2.84 -7.77
C LYS A 4 -12.83 3.55 -6.42
N PRO A 5 -13.75 4.47 -6.05
CA PRO A 5 -13.72 5.14 -4.76
C PRO A 5 -14.02 4.18 -3.61
N SER A 6 -13.70 4.58 -2.39
CA SER A 6 -13.90 3.75 -1.20
C SER A 6 -15.34 3.81 -0.65
N THR A 7 -15.88 2.67 -0.24
CA THR A 7 -17.19 2.53 0.42
C THR A 7 -17.13 2.75 1.93
N LYS A 8 -15.93 2.93 2.49
CA LYS A 8 -15.69 2.89 3.94
C LYS A 8 -16.28 4.06 4.71
N ALA A 9 -16.60 5.17 4.04
CA ALA A 9 -17.39 6.25 4.63
C ALA A 9 -18.81 5.78 4.98
N ASP A 10 -19.49 5.15 4.03
CA ASP A 10 -20.87 4.69 4.15
C ASP A 10 -20.97 3.43 5.02
N GLU A 11 -20.02 2.50 4.92
CA GLU A 11 -19.92 1.35 5.83
C GLU A 11 -19.73 1.79 7.29
N CYS A 12 -18.95 2.85 7.54
CA CYS A 12 -18.81 3.43 8.88
C CYS A 12 -20.11 4.11 9.36
N ALA A 13 -20.85 4.78 8.48
CA ALA A 13 -22.13 5.40 8.84
C ALA A 13 -23.20 4.33 9.16
N ALA A 14 -23.29 3.28 8.34
CA ALA A 14 -24.25 2.19 8.50
C ALA A 14 -24.00 1.40 9.80
N ILE A 15 -22.75 1.05 10.12
CA ILE A 15 -22.45 0.33 11.37
C ILE A 15 -22.60 1.20 12.62
N ALA A 16 -22.34 2.52 12.53
CA ALA A 16 -22.62 3.46 13.61
C ALA A 16 -24.13 3.60 13.87
N ALA A 17 -24.94 3.67 12.82
CA ALA A 17 -26.40 3.68 12.92
C ALA A 17 -26.95 2.38 13.52
N PHE A 18 -26.39 1.22 13.13
CA PHE A 18 -26.72 -0.08 13.72
C PHE A 18 -26.38 -0.13 15.22
N MET A 19 -25.22 0.39 15.64
CA MET A 19 -24.83 0.49 17.05
C MET A 19 -25.66 1.49 17.86
N ALA A 20 -26.34 2.43 17.21
CA ALA A 20 -27.22 3.42 17.85
C ALA A 20 -28.67 2.94 18.03
N ASN A 21 -29.05 1.78 17.47
CA ASN A 21 -30.36 1.18 17.69
C ASN A 21 -30.46 0.62 19.13
N PRO A 22 -31.52 0.93 19.92
CA PRO A 22 -31.74 0.35 21.25
C PRO A 22 -31.75 -1.19 21.32
N ASP A 23 -32.01 -1.88 20.20
CA ASP A 23 -31.88 -3.35 20.13
C ASP A 23 -30.42 -3.84 20.14
N PHE A 24 -29.44 -2.98 19.85
CA PHE A 24 -28.01 -3.33 19.85
C PHE A 24 -27.57 -3.87 21.21
N ASP A 25 -27.99 -3.24 22.31
CA ASP A 25 -27.65 -3.67 23.67
C ASP A 25 -28.29 -5.00 24.07
N ARG A 26 -29.37 -5.40 23.37
CA ARG A 26 -30.05 -6.70 23.55
C ARG A 26 -29.36 -7.84 22.81
N LEU A 27 -28.48 -7.55 21.84
CA LEU A 27 -27.73 -8.56 21.09
C LEU A 27 -26.76 -9.34 21.99
N PRO A 28 -26.43 -10.61 21.68
CA PRO A 28 -25.40 -11.37 22.40
C PRO A 28 -24.06 -10.61 22.46
N GLU A 29 -23.34 -10.71 23.59
CA GLU A 29 -22.08 -9.98 23.80
C GLU A 29 -21.07 -10.20 22.65
N ARG A 30 -21.00 -11.44 22.12
CA ARG A 30 -20.19 -11.78 20.94
C ARG A 30 -20.52 -10.91 19.72
N ALA A 31 -21.80 -10.70 19.41
CA ALA A 31 -22.23 -9.90 18.26
C ALA A 31 -21.95 -8.41 18.48
N ARG A 32 -22.19 -7.88 19.69
CA ARG A 32 -21.82 -6.49 20.04
C ARG A 32 -20.32 -6.26 19.92
N LYS A 33 -19.51 -7.19 20.46
CA LYS A 33 -18.04 -7.18 20.38
C LYS A 33 -17.55 -7.25 18.94
N GLU A 34 -18.15 -8.10 18.10
CA GLU A 34 -17.75 -8.21 16.70
C GLU A 34 -18.15 -6.98 15.87
N THR A 35 -19.30 -6.37 16.18
CA THR A 35 -19.68 -5.06 15.63
C THR A 35 -18.64 -3.98 15.97
N MET A 36 -18.20 -3.93 17.24
CA MET A 36 -17.14 -3.01 17.68
C MET A 36 -15.77 -3.31 17.04
N ASN A 37 -15.43 -4.58 16.80
CA ASN A 37 -14.24 -4.97 16.06
C ASN A 37 -14.31 -4.47 14.60
N ARG A 38 -15.42 -4.77 13.91
CA ARG A 38 -15.67 -4.35 12.52
C ARG A 38 -15.65 -2.83 12.38
N GLN A 39 -16.30 -2.09 13.29
CA GLN A 39 -16.28 -0.63 13.31
C GLN A 39 -14.85 -0.07 13.45
N ARG A 40 -13.94 -0.76 14.17
CA ARG A 40 -12.53 -0.35 14.26
C ARG A 40 -11.76 -0.63 12.96
N GLY A 41 -11.98 -1.78 12.31
CA GLY A 41 -11.42 -2.09 10.99
C GLY A 41 -11.79 -1.01 9.97
N LEU A 42 -13.10 -0.81 9.76
CA LEU A 42 -13.66 0.16 8.82
C LEU A 42 -13.15 1.59 9.05
N ASN A 43 -12.93 2.00 10.30
CA ASN A 43 -12.34 3.32 10.61
C ASN A 43 -10.86 3.42 10.18
N GLY A 44 -10.08 2.33 10.29
CA GLY A 44 -8.70 2.29 9.81
C GLY A 44 -8.62 2.28 8.28
N GLU A 45 -9.47 1.47 7.63
CA GLU A 45 -9.63 1.42 6.17
C GLU A 45 -10.04 2.81 5.62
N ARG A 46 -11.06 3.45 6.21
CA ARG A 46 -11.51 4.81 5.86
C ARG A 46 -10.42 5.89 6.03
N SER A 47 -9.66 5.83 7.13
CA SER A 47 -8.57 6.78 7.39
C SER A 47 -7.45 6.63 6.36
N THR A 48 -7.11 5.38 6.01
CA THR A 48 -6.09 5.06 5.00
C THR A 48 -6.55 5.49 3.60
N ALA A 49 -7.80 5.21 3.24
CA ALA A 49 -8.40 5.66 1.97
C ALA A 49 -8.30 7.18 1.81
N HIS A 50 -8.62 7.97 2.84
CA HIS A 50 -8.50 9.43 2.79
C HIS A 50 -7.05 9.93 2.54
N ILE A 51 -6.05 9.27 3.12
CA ILE A 51 -4.63 9.58 2.89
C ILE A 51 -4.24 9.28 1.44
N LEU A 52 -4.66 8.12 0.92
CA LEU A 52 -4.39 7.73 -0.46
C LEU A 52 -5.12 8.64 -1.46
N ASP A 53 -6.40 8.94 -1.27
CA ASP A 53 -7.16 9.89 -2.10
C ASP A 53 -6.47 11.25 -2.16
N ARG A 54 -6.04 11.78 -1.00
CA ARG A 54 -5.33 13.06 -0.93
C ARG A 54 -4.01 13.05 -1.73
N HIS A 55 -3.33 11.91 -1.83
CA HIS A 55 -2.15 11.76 -2.68
C HIS A 55 -2.50 11.55 -4.17
N PHE A 56 -3.48 10.70 -4.47
CA PHE A 56 -3.72 10.16 -5.81
C PHE A 56 -4.81 10.86 -6.63
N HIS A 57 -5.67 11.71 -6.05
CA HIS A 57 -6.77 12.38 -6.76
C HIS A 57 -6.30 13.01 -8.09
N ASN A 58 -5.26 13.86 -8.04
CA ASN A 58 -4.68 14.55 -9.20
C ASN A 58 -3.37 13.90 -9.71
N ALA A 59 -3.21 12.58 -9.56
CA ALA A 59 -2.08 11.82 -10.09
C ALA A 59 -2.47 11.07 -11.38
N PRO A 60 -2.34 11.64 -12.60
CA PRO A 60 -2.82 11.00 -13.84
C PRO A 60 -2.01 9.77 -14.29
N ASN A 61 -0.85 9.51 -13.66
CA ASN A 61 -0.01 8.36 -13.96
C ASN A 61 -0.24 7.16 -13.01
N HIS A 62 -1.22 7.28 -12.11
CA HIS A 62 -1.54 6.28 -11.10
C HIS A 62 -3.05 6.07 -11.03
N ALA A 63 -3.50 4.82 -11.06
CA ALA A 63 -4.91 4.48 -10.79
C ALA A 63 -5.01 3.86 -9.39
N LEU A 64 -5.82 4.47 -8.53
CA LEU A 64 -6.15 3.99 -7.19
C LEU A 64 -7.54 3.33 -7.24
N LEU A 65 -7.65 2.14 -6.65
CA LEU A 65 -8.89 1.39 -6.52
C LEU A 65 -9.02 0.90 -5.09
N HIS A 66 -10.15 1.17 -4.45
CA HIS A 66 -10.45 0.72 -3.09
C HIS A 66 -11.45 -0.45 -3.10
N ASP A 67 -11.45 -1.21 -2.03
CA ASP A 67 -12.50 -2.14 -1.63
C ASP A 67 -12.85 -3.14 -2.75
N LEU A 68 -11.81 -3.69 -3.38
CA LEU A 68 -11.95 -4.71 -4.43
C LEU A 68 -12.16 -6.08 -3.79
N ARG A 69 -12.82 -6.95 -4.54
CA ARG A 69 -13.05 -8.35 -4.17
C ARG A 69 -13.14 -9.15 -5.47
N LEU A 70 -12.15 -10.01 -5.72
CA LEU A 70 -11.97 -10.76 -6.96
C LEU A 70 -11.99 -12.26 -6.65
N PRO A 71 -12.49 -13.12 -7.56
CA PRO A 71 -12.34 -14.57 -7.41
C PRO A 71 -10.86 -14.97 -7.39
N ASP A 72 -10.51 -15.98 -6.60
CA ASP A 72 -9.12 -16.47 -6.47
C ASP A 72 -8.74 -17.59 -7.46
N GLY A 73 -9.69 -18.01 -8.30
CA GLY A 73 -9.52 -19.10 -9.27
C GLY A 73 -9.75 -20.52 -8.70
N ILE A 74 -9.95 -20.67 -7.38
CA ILE A 74 -10.16 -21.96 -6.70
C ILE A 74 -11.50 -22.03 -5.92
N GLY A 75 -12.44 -21.14 -6.26
CA GLY A 75 -13.78 -21.08 -5.67
C GLY A 75 -13.91 -20.15 -4.46
N GLY A 76 -12.83 -19.49 -4.05
CA GLY A 76 -12.82 -18.45 -3.03
C GLY A 76 -12.65 -17.05 -3.63
N PHE A 77 -12.28 -16.10 -2.78
CA PHE A 77 -12.15 -14.68 -3.13
C PHE A 77 -11.03 -14.00 -2.36
N ALA A 78 -10.24 -13.17 -3.05
CA ALA A 78 -9.37 -12.18 -2.42
C ALA A 78 -10.09 -10.83 -2.32
N GLN A 79 -10.31 -10.36 -1.08
CA GLN A 79 -10.58 -8.94 -0.82
C GLN A 79 -9.25 -8.18 -0.85
N PHE A 80 -9.26 -6.96 -1.39
CA PHE A 80 -8.16 -6.01 -1.35
C PHE A 80 -8.70 -4.69 -0.79
N ASP A 81 -8.09 -4.18 0.27
CA ASP A 81 -8.51 -2.89 0.83
C ASP A 81 -8.16 -1.78 -0.17
N HIS A 82 -6.91 -1.69 -0.63
CA HIS A 82 -6.51 -0.76 -1.69
C HIS A 82 -5.53 -1.39 -2.70
N VAL A 83 -5.67 -1.03 -3.98
CA VAL A 83 -4.75 -1.37 -5.09
C VAL A 83 -4.31 -0.10 -5.80
N ILE A 84 -3.01 0.03 -6.06
CA ILE A 84 -2.40 1.14 -6.80
C ILE A 84 -1.72 0.61 -8.05
N LEU A 85 -2.09 1.11 -9.23
CA LEU A 85 -1.50 0.77 -10.52
C LEU A 85 -0.68 1.96 -11.06
N SER A 86 0.61 1.77 -11.30
CA SER A 86 1.58 2.83 -11.59
C SER A 86 2.10 2.76 -13.03
N ARG A 87 1.52 3.53 -13.96
CA ARG A 87 1.72 3.27 -15.40
C ARG A 87 3.13 3.55 -15.93
N LEU A 88 3.90 4.45 -15.31
CA LEU A 88 5.23 4.83 -15.84
C LEU A 88 6.38 4.02 -15.22
N SER A 89 6.22 3.58 -13.97
CA SER A 89 7.12 2.68 -13.26
C SER A 89 6.85 1.20 -13.54
N ARG A 90 5.75 0.87 -14.26
CA ARG A 90 5.33 -0.51 -14.62
C ARG A 90 5.12 -1.38 -13.38
N THR A 91 4.57 -0.81 -12.31
CA THR A 91 4.35 -1.51 -11.04
C THR A 91 2.91 -1.49 -10.57
N ALA A 92 2.51 -2.55 -9.85
CA ALA A 92 1.27 -2.61 -9.09
C ALA A 92 1.55 -2.85 -7.61
N ALA A 93 0.77 -2.24 -6.72
CA ALA A 93 0.87 -2.41 -5.28
C ALA A 93 -0.47 -2.86 -4.70
N VAL A 94 -0.45 -3.96 -3.95
CA VAL A 94 -1.53 -4.33 -3.02
C VAL A 94 -1.22 -3.73 -1.66
N VAL A 95 -2.24 -3.13 -1.04
CA VAL A 95 -2.14 -2.46 0.26
C VAL A 95 -3.23 -3.00 1.18
N GLU A 96 -2.82 -3.70 2.23
CA GLU A 96 -3.66 -4.26 3.30
C GLU A 96 -3.64 -3.33 4.52
N VAL A 97 -4.79 -3.10 5.18
CA VAL A 97 -4.89 -2.20 6.33
C VAL A 97 -5.07 -2.98 7.64
N LYS A 98 -4.19 -2.78 8.63
CA LYS A 98 -4.26 -3.43 9.95
C LYS A 98 -4.32 -2.43 11.10
N ASN A 99 -5.51 -2.25 11.68
CA ASN A 99 -5.74 -1.36 12.82
C ASN A 99 -5.32 -1.99 14.17
N TYR A 100 -4.02 -2.15 14.40
CA TYR A 100 -3.47 -2.59 15.69
C TYR A 100 -3.30 -1.41 16.65
N ARG A 101 -3.81 -1.56 17.89
CA ARG A 101 -3.52 -0.64 19.02
C ARG A 101 -2.31 -1.05 19.85
N GLY A 102 -1.92 -2.31 19.79
CA GLY A 102 -0.70 -2.81 20.42
C GLY A 102 0.47 -2.82 19.44
N ARG A 103 1.67 -3.13 19.93
CA ARG A 103 2.90 -3.23 19.12
C ARG A 103 2.99 -4.59 18.41
N PRO A 104 2.76 -4.71 17.09
CA PRO A 104 3.13 -5.89 16.32
C PRO A 104 4.62 -6.20 16.41
N SER A 105 4.91 -7.50 16.52
CA SER A 105 6.23 -8.12 16.52
C SER A 105 6.13 -9.53 15.92
N LYS A 106 7.27 -10.22 15.75
CA LYS A 106 7.34 -11.61 15.29
C LYS A 106 8.45 -12.38 15.99
N ASN A 107 8.42 -13.70 15.93
CA ASN A 107 9.54 -14.55 16.33
C ASN A 107 10.43 -14.95 15.12
N GLU A 108 11.44 -15.77 15.40
CA GLU A 108 12.40 -16.27 14.40
C GLU A 108 11.78 -17.22 13.37
N HIS A 109 10.65 -17.86 13.69
CA HIS A 109 9.85 -18.66 12.75
C HIS A 109 8.86 -17.83 11.90
N ASN A 110 8.95 -16.49 11.97
CA ASN A 110 8.04 -15.56 11.29
C ASN A 110 6.56 -15.71 11.69
N GLU A 111 6.31 -16.15 12.93
CA GLU A 111 5.01 -16.16 13.58
C GLU A 111 4.75 -14.80 14.22
N TRP A 112 3.59 -14.19 13.93
CA TRP A 112 3.30 -12.80 14.28
C TRP A 112 2.43 -12.70 15.53
N HIS A 113 2.71 -11.69 16.35
CA HIS A 113 1.98 -11.44 17.59
C HIS A 113 1.95 -9.94 17.90
N VAL A 114 0.99 -9.51 18.72
CA VAL A 114 0.81 -8.11 19.10
C VAL A 114 0.87 -7.96 20.62
N TRP A 115 1.78 -7.09 21.08
CA TRP A 115 1.91 -6.70 22.48
C TRP A 115 0.93 -5.58 22.81
N TYR A 116 -0.06 -5.88 23.64
CA TYR A 116 -1.01 -4.89 24.15
C TYR A 116 -0.62 -4.45 25.56
N GLU A 117 -0.82 -3.16 25.85
CA GLU A 117 -0.62 -2.59 27.17
C GLU A 117 -1.43 -3.35 28.25
N GLY A 118 -0.86 -3.46 29.45
CA GLY A 118 -1.42 -4.22 30.56
C GLY A 118 -1.40 -5.75 30.42
N ARG A 119 -1.02 -6.32 29.26
CA ARG A 119 -0.95 -7.79 29.08
C ARG A 119 0.45 -8.35 29.35
N ARG A 120 0.50 -9.44 30.13
CA ARG A 120 1.75 -10.18 30.46
C ARG A 120 2.21 -11.16 29.37
N ARG A 121 1.38 -11.37 28.33
CA ARG A 121 1.65 -12.18 27.14
C ARG A 121 1.09 -11.43 25.92
N PRO A 122 1.69 -11.55 24.73
CA PRO A 122 1.13 -10.97 23.52
C PRO A 122 -0.13 -11.75 23.10
N ILE A 123 -0.79 -11.29 22.02
CA ILE A 123 -1.83 -12.05 21.33
C ILE A 123 -1.29 -12.43 19.96
N ASP A 124 -1.28 -13.72 19.63
CA ASP A 124 -0.85 -14.22 18.33
C ASP A 124 -1.85 -13.80 17.24
N ILE A 125 -1.34 -13.50 16.05
CA ILE A 125 -2.12 -13.01 14.91
C ILE A 125 -1.70 -13.71 13.61
N PRO A 126 -2.60 -13.83 12.62
CA PRO A 126 -2.20 -14.20 11.26
C PRO A 126 -1.14 -13.23 10.73
N ASN A 127 -0.10 -13.75 10.08
CA ASN A 127 0.95 -12.95 9.46
C ASN A 127 0.31 -11.99 8.41
N PRO A 128 0.35 -10.66 8.64
CA PRO A 128 -0.40 -9.71 7.82
C PRO A 128 0.22 -9.54 6.43
N LEU A 129 1.55 -9.64 6.31
CA LEU A 129 2.23 -9.59 5.03
C LEU A 129 1.95 -10.84 4.19
N ALA A 130 1.86 -12.01 4.81
CA ALA A 130 1.49 -13.24 4.10
C ALA A 130 0.06 -13.18 3.54
N GLN A 131 -0.86 -12.42 4.17
CA GLN A 131 -2.17 -12.12 3.59
C GLN A 131 -2.05 -11.22 2.36
N ALA A 132 -1.32 -10.10 2.47
CA ALA A 132 -1.08 -9.18 1.37
C ALA A 132 -0.35 -9.85 0.17
N GLN A 133 0.55 -10.80 0.44
CA GLN A 133 1.23 -11.59 -0.58
C GLN A 133 0.31 -12.58 -1.31
N ARG A 134 -0.75 -13.11 -0.67
CA ARG A 134 -1.77 -13.94 -1.34
C ARG A 134 -2.71 -13.11 -2.21
N GLN A 135 -3.15 -11.95 -1.71
CA GLN A 135 -3.91 -10.98 -2.51
C GLN A 135 -3.12 -10.56 -3.76
N ARG A 136 -1.84 -10.21 -3.58
CA ARG A 136 -0.89 -9.91 -4.66
C ARG A 136 -0.85 -10.99 -5.74
N GLU A 137 -0.87 -12.26 -5.34
CA GLU A 137 -0.85 -13.38 -6.29
C GLU A 137 -2.14 -13.48 -7.11
N VAL A 138 -3.31 -13.24 -6.51
CA VAL A 138 -4.59 -13.15 -7.24
C VAL A 138 -4.58 -11.97 -8.23
N LEU A 139 -4.04 -10.81 -7.84
CA LEU A 139 -3.86 -9.68 -8.77
C LEU A 139 -2.87 -10.02 -9.90
N ARG A 140 -1.80 -10.77 -9.61
CA ARG A 140 -0.81 -11.24 -10.61
C ARG A 140 -1.43 -12.21 -11.62
N VAL A 141 -2.31 -13.10 -11.16
CA VAL A 141 -3.08 -14.01 -12.03
C VAL A 141 -4.05 -13.21 -12.91
N TRP A 142 -4.88 -12.36 -12.31
CA TRP A 142 -5.83 -11.50 -13.02
C TRP A 142 -5.16 -10.65 -14.11
N LEU A 143 -4.05 -9.98 -13.78
CA LEU A 143 -3.27 -9.18 -14.74
C LEU A 143 -2.79 -10.03 -15.91
N LYS A 144 -2.29 -11.24 -15.68
CA LYS A 144 -1.82 -12.14 -16.73
C LYS A 144 -2.96 -12.65 -17.62
N GLU A 145 -4.09 -13.04 -17.03
CA GLU A 145 -5.28 -13.51 -17.77
C GLU A 145 -5.87 -12.41 -18.66
N ARG A 146 -5.91 -11.17 -18.17
CA ARG A 146 -6.34 -10.00 -18.93
C ARG A 146 -5.25 -9.44 -19.89
N ARG A 147 -4.04 -10.00 -19.90
CA ARG A 147 -2.86 -9.60 -20.71
C ARG A 147 -2.30 -8.20 -20.38
N HIS A 148 -2.40 -7.81 -19.11
CA HIS A 148 -1.91 -6.56 -18.54
C HIS A 148 -0.63 -6.75 -17.71
N ASP A 149 -0.09 -7.96 -17.62
CA ASP A 149 1.16 -8.29 -16.95
C ASP A 149 2.36 -7.49 -17.50
N VAL A 150 2.43 -7.31 -18.83
CA VAL A 150 3.44 -6.44 -19.49
C VAL A 150 3.26 -4.95 -19.16
N ALA A 151 2.12 -4.53 -18.61
CA ALA A 151 1.92 -3.16 -18.12
C ALA A 151 2.35 -2.96 -16.65
N PHE A 152 2.42 -4.06 -15.87
CA PHE A 152 2.65 -4.06 -14.42
C PHE A 152 3.53 -5.25 -14.01
N GLU A 153 4.75 -5.28 -14.56
CA GLU A 153 5.71 -6.41 -14.43
C GLU A 153 6.08 -6.70 -12.98
N THR A 154 6.24 -5.65 -12.16
CA THR A 154 6.63 -5.79 -10.76
C THR A 154 5.44 -5.53 -9.85
N ILE A 155 5.07 -6.52 -9.04
CA ILE A 155 3.96 -6.40 -8.08
C ILE A 155 4.48 -6.60 -6.65
N SER A 156 4.14 -5.65 -5.77
CA SER A 156 4.49 -5.68 -4.34
C SER A 156 3.26 -5.70 -3.44
N ALA A 157 3.48 -6.17 -2.22
CA ALA A 157 2.48 -6.26 -1.16
C ALA A 157 2.94 -5.43 0.04
N PHE A 158 2.07 -4.55 0.52
CA PHE A 158 2.33 -3.63 1.62
C PHE A 158 1.27 -3.78 2.71
N VAL A 159 1.66 -3.54 3.97
CA VAL A 159 0.74 -3.45 5.11
C VAL A 159 0.80 -2.04 5.69
N ILE A 160 -0.35 -1.37 5.78
CA ILE A 160 -0.48 -0.08 6.46
C ILE A 160 -1.06 -0.28 7.86
N ILE A 161 -0.50 0.43 8.84
CA ILE A 161 -1.00 0.50 10.22
C ILE A 161 -1.21 1.96 10.66
N PRO A 162 -2.02 2.21 11.71
CA PRO A 162 -2.22 3.55 12.27
C PRO A 162 -0.92 4.28 12.65
N PRO A 163 -0.86 5.62 12.53
CA PRO A 163 0.35 6.40 12.85
C PRO A 163 0.70 6.39 14.34
N ASP A 164 -0.25 6.16 15.24
CA ASP A 164 -0.05 5.97 16.68
C ASP A 164 0.48 4.58 17.04
N CYS A 165 0.33 3.58 16.16
CA CYS A 165 0.84 2.23 16.40
C CYS A 165 2.38 2.20 16.46
N SER A 166 2.95 1.40 17.37
CA SER A 166 4.39 1.14 17.46
C SER A 166 4.75 -0.16 16.71
N ILE A 167 5.89 -0.23 16.04
CA ILE A 167 6.37 -1.45 15.36
C ILE A 167 7.63 -1.94 16.09
N ASP A 168 7.71 -3.22 16.39
CA ASP A 168 8.94 -3.83 16.90
C ASP A 168 9.99 -4.01 15.79
N ARG A 169 10.60 -2.92 15.32
CA ARG A 169 11.61 -2.98 14.24
C ARG A 169 12.81 -3.88 14.57
N SER A 170 13.09 -4.14 15.84
CA SER A 170 14.15 -5.08 16.28
C SER A 170 13.86 -6.55 16.00
N LYS A 171 12.58 -6.90 15.80
CA LYS A 171 12.14 -8.27 15.49
C LYS A 171 11.41 -8.39 14.15
N VAL A 172 10.69 -7.36 13.73
CA VAL A 172 10.02 -7.28 12.43
C VAL A 172 11.01 -7.15 11.28
N GLY A 173 12.05 -6.33 11.45
CA GLY A 173 12.93 -5.87 10.37
C GLY A 173 12.52 -4.49 9.83
N ALA A 174 13.45 -3.86 9.10
CA ALA A 174 13.22 -2.60 8.39
C ALA A 174 12.81 -2.82 6.93
N ASP A 175 13.29 -3.92 6.34
CA ASP A 175 13.02 -4.47 5.01
C ASP A 175 11.58 -4.98 4.83
N VAL A 176 10.92 -5.40 5.92
CA VAL A 176 9.55 -5.90 5.87
C VAL A 176 8.58 -4.73 5.60
N PRO A 177 7.80 -4.77 4.49
CA PRO A 177 6.97 -3.66 4.01
C PRO A 177 5.66 -3.50 4.82
N ILE A 178 5.81 -3.31 6.14
CA ILE A 178 4.78 -2.85 7.06
C ILE A 178 5.13 -1.44 7.51
N TYR A 179 4.20 -0.51 7.35
CA TYR A 179 4.45 0.92 7.50
C TYR A 179 3.31 1.63 8.23
N LYS A 180 3.65 2.66 9.00
CA LYS A 180 2.66 3.61 9.49
C LYS A 180 2.08 4.41 8.31
N ALA A 181 0.81 4.79 8.40
CA ALA A 181 0.07 5.45 7.31
C ALA A 181 0.65 6.81 6.87
N ASP A 182 1.33 7.52 7.78
CA ASP A 182 2.07 8.76 7.52
C ASP A 182 3.36 8.52 6.71
N ASN A 183 4.09 7.44 7.01
CA ASN A 183 5.33 7.07 6.31
C ASN A 183 5.10 6.36 4.97
N PHE A 184 3.99 5.62 4.82
CA PHE A 184 3.75 4.73 3.68
C PHE A 184 3.99 5.37 2.30
N ILE A 185 3.56 6.62 2.10
CA ILE A 185 3.68 7.31 0.80
C ILE A 185 5.15 7.50 0.38
N ALA A 186 6.07 7.74 1.32
CA ALA A 186 7.48 7.88 1.00
C ALA A 186 8.08 6.55 0.53
N GLU A 187 7.86 5.49 1.30
CA GLU A 187 8.34 4.13 1.05
C GLU A 187 7.77 3.56 -0.27
N TRP A 188 6.45 3.72 -0.49
CA TRP A 188 5.82 3.34 -1.74
C TRP A 188 6.32 4.18 -2.93
N THR A 189 6.77 5.43 -2.72
CA THR A 189 7.34 6.26 -3.80
C THR A 189 8.67 5.70 -4.32
N GLU A 190 9.44 4.95 -3.52
CA GLU A 190 10.64 4.27 -4.02
C GLU A 190 10.31 3.10 -4.95
N PHE A 191 9.13 2.49 -4.80
CA PHE A 191 8.65 1.35 -5.60
C PHE A 191 7.75 1.76 -6.80
N GLY A 192 6.69 2.53 -6.54
CA GLY A 192 5.66 2.91 -7.51
C GLY A 192 5.73 4.37 -7.95
N GLY A 193 6.61 5.17 -7.34
CA GLY A 193 6.81 6.57 -7.70
C GLY A 193 7.40 6.76 -9.10
N ILE A 194 7.49 8.02 -9.52
CA ILE A 194 7.81 8.40 -10.90
C ILE A 194 8.91 9.47 -10.89
N THR A 195 10.15 9.04 -11.10
CA THR A 195 11.30 9.96 -11.18
C THR A 195 11.28 10.76 -12.49
N ALA A 196 11.97 11.90 -12.53
CA ALA A 196 12.07 12.70 -13.75
C ALA A 196 12.74 11.94 -14.91
N ILE A 197 13.74 11.11 -14.61
CA ILE A 197 14.42 10.25 -15.59
C ILE A 197 13.49 9.11 -16.04
N GLY A 198 12.79 8.45 -15.11
CA GLY A 198 11.86 7.37 -15.43
C GLY A 198 10.73 7.80 -16.37
N ARG A 199 10.32 9.08 -16.37
CA ARG A 199 9.35 9.61 -17.35
C ARG A 199 9.87 9.64 -18.79
N LEU A 200 11.16 9.88 -18.98
CA LEU A 200 11.77 10.01 -20.32
C LEU A 200 12.00 8.65 -21.01
N PHE A 201 12.16 7.58 -20.23
CA PHE A 201 12.47 6.23 -20.72
C PHE A 201 11.35 5.20 -20.46
N SER A 202 10.14 5.65 -20.07
CA SER A 202 9.06 4.72 -19.72
C SER A 202 8.43 4.07 -20.95
N THR A 203 8.47 2.73 -20.97
CA THR A 203 7.77 1.87 -21.94
C THR A 203 6.32 1.55 -21.52
N GLY A 204 5.78 2.21 -20.48
CA GLY A 204 4.50 1.85 -19.88
C GLY A 204 3.25 2.39 -20.60
N VAL A 205 2.11 1.73 -20.40
CA VAL A 205 0.83 1.94 -21.13
C VAL A 205 0.15 3.30 -20.90
N SER A 206 -0.44 3.90 -21.94
CA SER A 206 -0.98 5.28 -21.92
C SER A 206 -1.96 5.58 -20.77
N VAL A 207 -2.20 6.87 -20.45
CA VAL A 207 -3.17 7.28 -19.42
C VAL A 207 -4.57 6.73 -19.69
N LYS A 208 -5.01 6.71 -20.96
CA LYS A 208 -6.28 6.10 -21.39
C LYS A 208 -6.28 4.59 -21.17
N THR A 209 -5.15 3.92 -21.39
CA THR A 209 -4.99 2.48 -21.17
C THR A 209 -4.98 2.14 -19.67
N LEU A 210 -4.27 2.91 -18.85
CA LEU A 210 -4.29 2.79 -17.38
C LEU A 210 -5.71 2.90 -16.84
N LEU A 211 -6.47 3.91 -17.29
CA LEU A 211 -7.87 4.08 -16.91
C LEU A 211 -8.70 2.87 -17.36
N ALA A 212 -8.56 2.40 -18.60
CA ALA A 212 -9.29 1.23 -19.10
C ALA A 212 -9.00 -0.06 -18.30
N ILE A 213 -7.74 -0.31 -17.92
CA ILE A 213 -7.36 -1.46 -17.08
C ILE A 213 -7.95 -1.30 -15.67
N GLY A 214 -7.88 -0.10 -15.08
CA GLY A 214 -8.52 0.20 -13.81
C GLY A 214 -10.04 0.01 -13.84
N SER A 215 -10.72 0.45 -14.91
CA SER A 215 -12.16 0.25 -15.09
C SER A 215 -12.51 -1.22 -15.29
N GLN A 216 -11.65 -2.02 -15.94
CA GLN A 216 -11.85 -3.48 -16.04
C GLN A 216 -11.69 -4.15 -14.67
N LEU A 217 -10.66 -3.76 -13.89
CA LEU A 217 -10.43 -4.27 -12.53
C LEU A 217 -11.55 -3.88 -11.56
N ALA A 218 -12.13 -2.69 -11.72
CA ALA A 218 -13.31 -2.24 -10.99
C ALA A 218 -14.59 -2.97 -11.42
N GLY A 219 -14.73 -3.31 -12.71
CA GLY A 219 -15.87 -4.05 -13.25
C GLY A 219 -15.87 -5.55 -12.90
N ASP A 220 -14.69 -6.14 -12.73
CA ASP A 220 -14.52 -7.53 -12.28
C ASP A 220 -14.72 -7.70 -10.75
N HIS A 221 -15.01 -6.61 -10.02
CA HIS A 221 -15.33 -6.66 -8.59
C HIS A 221 -16.66 -7.38 -8.33
N GLN A 222 -16.61 -8.39 -7.47
CA GLN A 222 -17.79 -9.08 -6.98
C GLN A 222 -17.98 -8.75 -5.49
N PRO A 223 -18.96 -7.92 -5.11
CA PRO A 223 -19.25 -7.58 -3.71
C PRO A 223 -19.44 -8.80 -2.81
N ASP A 224 -19.24 -8.63 -1.50
CA ASP A 224 -19.61 -9.65 -0.53
C ASP A 224 -21.15 -9.65 -0.38
N PRO A 225 -21.85 -10.78 -0.61
CA PRO A 225 -23.31 -10.82 -0.57
C PRO A 225 -23.89 -10.76 0.85
N ARG A 226 -23.06 -10.84 1.90
CA ARG A 226 -23.50 -10.94 3.30
C ARG A 226 -23.89 -9.58 3.86
N GLY A 227 -25.06 -9.52 4.49
CA GLY A 227 -25.50 -8.35 5.26
C GLY A 227 -24.69 -8.17 6.56
N LEU A 228 -24.72 -6.96 7.14
CA LEU A 228 -24.01 -6.64 8.38
C LEU A 228 -24.30 -7.65 9.51
N GLU A 229 -25.56 -8.05 9.68
CA GLU A 229 -26.01 -9.03 10.66
C GLU A 229 -25.30 -10.38 10.50
N GLU A 230 -25.28 -10.92 9.28
CA GLU A 230 -24.60 -12.19 8.96
C GLU A 230 -23.09 -12.08 9.20
N MET A 231 -22.49 -10.91 8.91
CA MET A 231 -21.07 -10.66 9.14
C MET A 231 -20.68 -10.58 10.63
N ILE A 232 -21.56 -10.08 11.51
CA ILE A 232 -21.34 -10.08 12.98
C ILE A 232 -21.81 -11.37 13.66
N GLY A 233 -22.26 -12.36 12.89
CA GLY A 233 -22.65 -13.68 13.38
C GLY A 233 -24.09 -13.78 13.90
N LEU A 234 -24.93 -12.75 13.68
CA LEU A 234 -26.38 -12.90 13.79
C LEU A 234 -26.85 -13.69 12.57
N ARG A 235 -27.28 -14.95 12.79
CA ARG A 235 -27.94 -15.69 11.71
C ARG A 235 -29.26 -14.99 11.38
N SER A 236 -29.41 -14.53 10.15
CA SER A 236 -30.72 -14.13 9.63
C SER A 236 -31.71 -15.27 9.89
N SER A 237 -32.83 -14.97 10.54
CA SER A 237 -33.90 -15.92 10.84
C SER A 237 -34.73 -16.24 9.60
N LYS A 238 -34.06 -16.62 8.50
CA LYS A 238 -34.69 -17.18 7.30
C LYS A 238 -35.48 -18.40 7.73
N ILE A 239 -36.79 -18.23 7.67
CA ILE A 239 -37.86 -19.13 8.09
C ILE A 239 -37.48 -20.56 7.71
N LYS A 240 -37.46 -21.48 8.68
CA LYS A 240 -37.51 -22.92 8.36
C LYS A 240 -38.76 -23.13 7.49
N PRO A 241 -38.66 -23.70 6.28
CA PRO A 241 -39.83 -24.23 5.61
C PRO A 241 -40.59 -25.11 6.61
N ALA A 242 -41.92 -24.99 6.64
CA ALA A 242 -42.72 -25.87 7.48
C ALA A 242 -42.51 -27.30 7.00
N VAL A 243 -41.71 -28.07 7.73
CA VAL A 243 -41.62 -29.51 7.55
C VAL A 243 -43.00 -30.04 7.91
N VAL A 244 -43.72 -30.53 6.91
CA VAL A 244 -44.99 -31.23 7.12
C VAL A 244 -44.67 -32.46 7.97
N VAL A 245 -45.40 -32.62 9.06
CA VAL A 245 -45.25 -33.74 9.97
C VAL A 245 -46.09 -34.89 9.44
N ASP A 246 -45.52 -35.64 8.50
CA ASP A 246 -46.01 -36.97 8.15
C ASP A 246 -45.37 -37.97 9.12
N ASN A 247 -46.21 -38.64 9.92
CA ASN A 247 -45.77 -39.68 10.86
C ASN A 247 -45.84 -41.05 10.16
N GLU A 248 -44.72 -41.74 10.03
CA GLU A 248 -44.67 -43.21 9.97
C GLU A 248 -43.56 -43.70 10.93
N GLU A 249 -43.80 -44.83 11.59
CA GLU A 249 -42.93 -45.42 12.62
C GLU A 249 -42.11 -46.61 12.07
N ASP A 250 -41.19 -47.12 12.90
CA ASP A 250 -40.38 -48.34 12.75
C ASP A 250 -39.27 -48.41 11.68
N GLY A 251 -38.16 -49.07 12.03
CA GLY A 251 -37.07 -49.43 11.12
C GLY A 251 -35.66 -49.22 11.71
N ALA A 252 -35.08 -50.26 12.29
CA ALA A 252 -33.77 -50.21 12.95
C ALA A 252 -32.57 -50.19 11.97
N ASP A 253 -31.45 -49.66 12.49
CA ASP A 253 -30.03 -50.03 12.29
C ASP A 253 -29.58 -50.69 10.95
N ASP A 254 -28.66 -50.05 10.21
CA ASP A 254 -27.21 -50.39 10.23
C ASP A 254 -26.36 -49.40 9.37
N GLU A 255 -25.03 -49.47 9.45
CA GLU A 255 -24.08 -48.67 8.67
C GLU A 255 -23.87 -49.18 7.23
N THR A 256 -23.67 -48.28 6.25
CA THR A 256 -22.56 -48.39 5.26
C THR A 256 -22.43 -47.18 4.32
N LYS A 257 -21.20 -46.97 3.81
CA LYS A 257 -20.88 -46.26 2.54
C LYS A 257 -20.33 -47.30 1.54
N PRO A 258 -20.61 -47.19 0.22
CA PRO A 258 -19.83 -46.36 -0.73
C PRO A 258 -20.72 -45.31 -1.45
N ASP A 259 -20.28 -44.26 -2.13
CA ASP A 259 -19.19 -44.00 -3.11
C ASP A 259 -19.48 -44.44 -4.57
N VAL A 260 -18.85 -43.74 -5.54
CA VAL A 260 -18.78 -43.99 -7.00
C VAL A 260 -19.92 -43.47 -7.93
N THR A 261 -19.77 -42.20 -8.34
CA THR A 261 -19.81 -41.62 -9.73
C THR A 261 -20.99 -41.81 -10.73
N GLN A 262 -21.06 -40.85 -11.69
CA GLN A 262 -21.69 -40.91 -13.04
C GLN A 262 -23.23 -40.83 -13.14
N GLN A 263 -23.87 -40.29 -14.20
CA GLN A 263 -23.43 -39.38 -15.30
C GLN A 263 -24.65 -38.80 -16.06
N GLY A 264 -24.44 -37.68 -16.78
CA GLY A 264 -25.35 -37.10 -17.79
C GLY A 264 -26.41 -36.15 -17.23
N ASP A 265 -27.10 -35.32 -18.02
CA ASP A 265 -26.90 -34.66 -19.33
C ASP A 265 -28.23 -33.93 -19.64
N ILE A 266 -28.32 -33.19 -20.76
CA ILE A 266 -29.53 -32.50 -21.31
C ILE A 266 -29.84 -31.09 -20.73
N GLN A 267 -30.27 -30.06 -21.49
CA GLN A 267 -29.96 -29.59 -22.87
C GLN A 267 -30.62 -28.20 -23.13
N ALA A 268 -29.87 -27.25 -23.70
CA ALA A 268 -30.32 -26.09 -24.52
C ALA A 268 -31.33 -25.02 -24.02
N GLY A 269 -31.27 -23.82 -24.64
CA GLY A 269 -32.08 -22.62 -24.39
C GLY A 269 -31.22 -21.42 -23.95
N ALA A 270 -30.63 -20.57 -24.81
CA ALA A 270 -31.11 -19.84 -26.00
C ALA A 270 -32.22 -18.80 -25.68
N SER A 271 -32.20 -17.54 -26.12
CA SER A 271 -31.15 -16.69 -26.73
C SER A 271 -31.63 -15.20 -26.75
N ALA A 272 -30.77 -14.25 -27.16
CA ALA A 272 -31.12 -12.88 -27.58
C ALA A 272 -31.65 -11.91 -26.47
N GLU A 273 -31.65 -10.57 -26.60
CA GLU A 273 -30.98 -9.67 -27.57
C GLU A 273 -30.60 -8.28 -26.99
N LYS A 274 -30.19 -7.33 -27.86
CA LYS A 274 -29.59 -6.01 -27.54
C LYS A 274 -30.63 -4.89 -27.42
N ALA A 275 -30.30 -3.82 -26.67
CA ALA A 275 -30.69 -2.45 -27.04
C ALA A 275 -29.77 -1.35 -26.44
N SER A 276 -29.47 -0.33 -27.25
CA SER A 276 -28.99 1.03 -26.90
C SER A 276 -29.46 1.94 -28.06
N PRO A 277 -29.74 3.26 -27.86
CA PRO A 277 -28.72 4.33 -27.84
C PRO A 277 -28.86 5.18 -26.53
N VAL A 278 -28.60 6.50 -26.36
CA VAL A 278 -28.36 7.70 -27.21
C VAL A 278 -27.33 8.66 -26.57
N VAL A 279 -26.88 9.65 -27.35
CA VAL A 279 -25.87 10.68 -27.05
C VAL A 279 -26.47 12.00 -26.50
N ALA A 280 -25.82 12.64 -25.52
CA ALA A 280 -25.58 14.10 -25.35
C ALA A 280 -25.05 14.39 -23.91
N SER A 281 -24.01 15.16 -23.56
CA SER A 281 -23.15 16.19 -24.20
C SER A 281 -23.50 17.66 -23.89
N SER A 282 -23.02 18.19 -22.75
CA SER A 282 -22.68 19.62 -22.55
C SER A 282 -21.88 19.89 -21.26
N GLU A 283 -20.72 20.54 -21.42
CA GLU A 283 -20.03 21.38 -20.40
C GLU A 283 -20.61 22.83 -20.48
N PRO A 284 -20.25 23.87 -19.65
CA PRO A 284 -18.93 24.09 -19.03
C PRO A 284 -18.84 24.74 -17.62
N LYS A 285 -17.73 24.39 -16.94
CA LYS A 285 -16.75 25.28 -16.28
C LYS A 285 -17.15 26.71 -15.82
N ALA A 286 -16.92 26.98 -14.53
CA ALA A 286 -16.53 28.30 -14.01
C ALA A 286 -15.34 28.16 -13.03
N THR A 287 -14.54 29.21 -12.85
CA THR A 287 -13.34 29.20 -11.99
C THR A 287 -13.21 30.54 -11.27
N VAL A 288 -12.96 30.51 -9.96
CA VAL A 288 -12.63 31.70 -9.16
C VAL A 288 -11.40 31.39 -8.30
N VAL A 289 -10.51 32.37 -8.17
CA VAL A 289 -9.26 32.31 -7.39
C VAL A 289 -9.22 33.54 -6.48
N THR A 290 -8.93 33.32 -5.20
CA THR A 290 -8.41 34.35 -4.27
C THR A 290 -7.40 33.68 -3.32
N SER A 291 -6.44 34.46 -2.83
CA SER A 291 -5.25 34.00 -2.09
C SER A 291 -5.20 34.54 -0.65
N ASP A 292 -4.00 34.53 -0.04
CA ASP A 292 -3.60 35.29 1.16
C ASP A 292 -4.02 34.73 2.56
N THR A 293 -3.34 35.01 3.69
CA THR A 293 -1.94 35.40 4.02
C THR A 293 -1.81 35.40 5.56
N ALA A 294 -0.68 35.12 6.26
CA ALA A 294 0.49 34.25 6.09
C ALA A 294 1.27 34.22 7.44
N LEU A 295 2.23 33.30 7.67
CA LEU A 295 3.19 33.40 8.80
C LEU A 295 4.55 32.74 8.50
N SER A 296 5.61 33.14 9.21
CA SER A 296 7.01 33.00 8.75
C SER A 296 7.98 32.37 9.77
N THR A 297 9.18 32.02 9.29
CA THR A 297 10.38 31.76 10.11
C THR A 297 11.60 32.29 9.34
N ILE A 298 12.57 32.87 10.06
CA ILE A 298 13.64 33.70 9.48
C ILE A 298 14.66 32.84 8.72
N ALA A 299 15.06 33.29 7.53
CA ALA A 299 16.15 32.72 6.73
C ALA A 299 17.29 33.73 6.60
N ALA A 300 18.54 33.26 6.64
CA ALA A 300 19.71 34.10 6.42
C ALA A 300 19.88 34.39 4.91
N GLU A 301 19.90 35.67 4.53
CA GLU A 301 19.98 36.08 3.13
C GLU A 301 21.40 35.98 2.58
N GLY A 302 21.62 35.03 1.67
CA GLY A 302 22.87 34.88 0.95
C GLY A 302 22.76 33.86 -0.18
N LYS A 303 23.72 33.87 -1.10
CA LYS A 303 23.89 32.81 -2.10
C LYS A 303 25.03 31.90 -1.66
N ALA A 304 24.83 30.58 -1.76
CA ALA A 304 25.90 29.61 -1.55
C ALA A 304 27.05 29.85 -2.55
N SER A 305 28.29 29.61 -2.12
CA SER A 305 29.50 29.83 -2.94
C SER A 305 29.47 29.03 -4.25
N ASP A 306 30.36 29.37 -5.17
CA ASP A 306 30.64 28.50 -6.32
C ASP A 306 31.14 27.11 -5.87
N LYS A 307 31.04 26.16 -6.80
CA LYS A 307 31.31 24.73 -6.60
C LYS A 307 32.79 24.45 -6.89
N ILE A 308 33.54 24.09 -5.85
CA ILE A 308 34.97 23.76 -5.93
C ILE A 308 35.12 22.24 -6.08
N GLU A 309 36.04 21.77 -6.93
CA GLU A 309 36.40 20.35 -7.05
C GLU A 309 37.56 20.03 -6.10
N ILE A 310 37.44 18.96 -5.30
CA ILE A 310 38.43 18.55 -4.30
C ILE A 310 39.34 17.47 -4.90
N VAL A 311 38.70 16.45 -5.49
CA VAL A 311 39.30 15.37 -6.27
C VAL A 311 38.35 15.10 -7.46
N PRO A 312 38.80 14.50 -8.58
CA PRO A 312 37.98 14.34 -9.77
C PRO A 312 36.61 13.70 -9.48
N GLY A 313 35.53 14.43 -9.77
CA GLY A 313 34.16 13.98 -9.54
C GLY A 313 33.63 14.19 -8.11
N ILE A 314 34.38 14.79 -7.17
CA ILE A 314 33.90 15.13 -5.82
C ILE A 314 34.17 16.61 -5.51
N TYR A 315 33.13 17.28 -5.01
CA TYR A 315 33.05 18.73 -4.94
C TYR A 315 32.53 19.23 -3.59
N GLU A 316 32.74 20.51 -3.31
CA GLU A 316 32.12 21.23 -2.21
C GLU A 316 31.59 22.60 -2.60
N ARG A 317 30.79 23.19 -1.70
CA ARG A 317 30.50 24.62 -1.64
C ARG A 317 30.10 25.04 -0.22
N VAL A 318 30.32 26.30 0.14
CA VAL A 318 29.85 26.89 1.40
C VAL A 318 28.42 27.41 1.22
N LEU A 319 27.54 27.16 2.19
CA LEU A 319 26.15 27.61 2.20
C LEU A 319 26.00 28.94 2.99
N PRO A 320 24.87 29.67 2.83
CA PRO A 320 24.66 30.96 3.52
C PRO A 320 24.63 30.89 5.05
N ASP A 321 24.40 29.70 5.61
CA ASP A 321 24.46 29.41 7.05
C ASP A 321 25.88 29.06 7.54
N GLY A 322 26.88 29.14 6.67
CA GLY A 322 28.28 28.78 6.95
C GLY A 322 28.56 27.27 6.92
N SER A 323 27.56 26.40 6.70
CA SER A 323 27.80 24.97 6.55
C SER A 323 28.45 24.63 5.20
N VAL A 324 29.17 23.50 5.14
CA VAL A 324 29.84 23.04 3.91
C VAL A 324 29.07 21.87 3.32
N ALA A 325 28.70 21.98 2.05
CA ALA A 325 27.94 20.99 1.31
C ALA A 325 28.84 20.23 0.32
N PHE A 326 29.09 18.95 0.58
CA PHE A 326 29.87 18.07 -0.30
C PHE A 326 28.97 17.28 -1.27
N LEU A 327 29.38 17.15 -2.53
CA LEU A 327 28.60 16.55 -3.62
C LEU A 327 29.49 15.64 -4.48
N ALA A 328 29.01 14.45 -4.83
CA ALA A 328 29.61 13.61 -5.87
C ALA A 328 29.07 13.99 -7.27
N GLY A 329 29.78 13.54 -8.30
CA GLY A 329 29.38 13.63 -9.71
C GLY A 329 28.32 12.60 -10.10
N ARG A 330 28.42 12.09 -11.33
CA ARG A 330 27.60 10.94 -11.81
C ARG A 330 28.31 9.59 -11.69
N ASP A 331 29.55 9.59 -11.25
CA ASP A 331 30.31 8.37 -10.98
C ASP A 331 29.89 7.76 -9.63
N GLU A 332 29.73 6.45 -9.61
CA GLU A 332 29.33 5.68 -8.45
C GLU A 332 30.50 5.50 -7.46
N ALA A 333 31.74 5.36 -7.96
CA ALA A 333 32.92 5.24 -7.10
C ALA A 333 33.17 6.53 -6.30
N ALA A 334 33.05 7.70 -6.95
CA ALA A 334 33.03 9.01 -6.30
C ALA A 334 31.91 9.13 -5.24
N GLY A 335 30.73 8.56 -5.50
CA GLY A 335 29.62 8.51 -4.55
C GLY A 335 29.91 7.67 -3.30
N VAL A 336 30.51 6.49 -3.47
CA VAL A 336 30.92 5.60 -2.36
C VAL A 336 32.07 6.23 -1.55
N CYS A 337 33.08 6.77 -2.23
CA CYS A 337 34.20 7.46 -1.60
C CYS A 337 33.74 8.64 -0.74
N LEU A 338 32.85 9.49 -1.28
CA LEU A 338 32.27 10.61 -0.53
C LEU A 338 31.42 10.14 0.67
N LYS A 339 30.63 9.07 0.53
CA LYS A 339 29.85 8.53 1.66
C LYS A 339 30.76 8.13 2.83
N LEU A 340 31.87 7.44 2.56
CA LEU A 340 32.82 7.02 3.58
C LEU A 340 33.52 8.22 4.24
N ALA A 341 34.00 9.17 3.44
CA ALA A 341 34.66 10.39 3.97
C ALA A 341 33.72 11.29 4.80
N CYS A 342 32.40 11.15 4.65
CA CYS A 342 31.39 11.90 5.40
C CYS A 342 30.83 11.16 6.63
N GLU A 343 31.19 9.89 6.86
CA GLU A 343 30.61 9.08 7.93
C GLU A 343 30.94 9.65 9.33
N GLY A 344 29.92 9.87 10.15
CA GLY A 344 30.03 10.54 11.45
C GLY A 344 30.35 12.04 11.41
N LEU A 345 30.88 12.56 10.30
CA LEU A 345 31.31 13.96 10.16
C LEU A 345 30.23 14.87 9.55
N ALA A 346 29.40 14.36 8.65
CA ALA A 346 28.36 15.11 7.95
C ALA A 346 26.99 14.39 7.95
N ARG A 347 25.91 15.15 7.78
CA ARG A 347 24.54 14.62 7.61
C ARG A 347 24.16 14.56 6.13
N TRP A 348 23.57 13.45 5.69
CA TRP A 348 23.00 13.35 4.34
C TRP A 348 21.76 14.25 4.20
N ASN A 349 21.68 15.00 3.10
CA ASN A 349 20.52 15.81 2.74
C ASN A 349 19.94 15.31 1.40
N PRO A 350 18.85 14.52 1.41
CA PRO A 350 18.30 13.91 0.21
C PRO A 350 17.70 14.93 -0.77
N ARG A 351 17.32 16.13 -0.32
CA ARG A 351 16.72 17.18 -1.17
C ARG A 351 17.68 17.71 -2.23
N TYR A 352 18.96 17.84 -1.88
CA TYR A 352 20.02 18.34 -2.77
C TYR A 352 21.10 17.30 -3.08
N ARG A 353 20.94 16.07 -2.58
CA ARG A 353 21.88 14.94 -2.75
C ARG A 353 23.32 15.29 -2.34
N ASN A 354 23.43 15.97 -1.20
CA ASN A 354 24.70 16.44 -0.67
C ASN A 354 24.85 16.08 0.81
N TRP A 355 26.10 16.01 1.25
CA TRP A 355 26.45 15.84 2.66
C TRP A 355 26.71 17.22 3.27
N LEU A 356 26.00 17.56 4.33
CA LEU A 356 26.15 18.83 5.05
C LEU A 356 27.04 18.63 6.28
N SER A 357 28.18 19.31 6.28
CA SER A 357 29.17 19.34 7.36
C SER A 357 29.14 20.69 8.06
N ASP A 358 29.45 20.69 9.36
CA ASP A 358 29.89 21.89 10.05
C ASP A 358 31.22 22.37 9.46
N ALA A 359 31.47 23.68 9.43
CA ALA A 359 32.70 24.25 8.85
C ALA A 359 33.98 23.75 9.54
N SER A 360 33.91 23.41 10.83
CA SER A 360 35.01 22.85 11.62
C SER A 360 35.38 21.41 11.27
N LYS A 361 34.44 20.62 10.72
CA LYS A 361 34.65 19.22 10.31
C LYS A 361 35.02 19.09 8.83
N ALA A 362 34.68 20.09 8.02
CA ALA A 362 34.92 20.09 6.58
C ALA A 362 36.39 19.84 6.16
N PRO A 363 37.43 20.35 6.86
CA PRO A 363 38.82 20.00 6.55
C PRO A 363 39.10 18.50 6.61
N ILE A 364 38.60 17.82 7.66
CA ILE A 364 38.80 16.37 7.87
C ILE A 364 38.25 15.57 6.69
N ILE A 365 37.08 15.97 6.16
CA ILE A 365 36.44 15.35 4.99
C ILE A 365 37.29 15.57 3.73
N ARG A 366 37.85 16.77 3.51
CA ARG A 366 38.77 17.06 2.39
C ARG A 366 40.03 16.20 2.46
N ASP A 367 40.67 16.16 3.63
CA ASP A 367 41.95 15.46 3.82
C ASP A 367 41.78 13.95 3.63
N ALA A 368 40.66 13.38 4.08
CA ALA A 368 40.30 11.99 3.80
C ALA A 368 40.14 11.73 2.29
N LEU A 369 39.34 12.55 1.59
CA LEU A 369 39.13 12.44 0.13
C LEU A 369 40.43 12.54 -0.67
N ILE A 370 41.32 13.48 -0.31
CA ILE A 370 42.61 13.69 -0.97
C ILE A 370 43.55 12.51 -0.70
N THR A 371 43.56 11.98 0.52
CA THR A 371 44.39 10.82 0.89
C THR A 371 43.96 9.56 0.14
N THR A 372 42.68 9.21 0.19
CA THR A 372 42.14 8.03 -0.53
C THR A 372 42.32 8.15 -2.04
N HIS A 373 42.19 9.34 -2.65
CA HIS A 373 42.47 9.51 -4.08
C HIS A 373 43.95 9.32 -4.44
N ARG A 374 44.88 9.65 -3.53
CA ARG A 374 46.32 9.41 -3.71
C ARG A 374 46.62 7.91 -3.63
N GLU A 375 46.13 7.22 -2.59
CA GLU A 375 46.30 5.78 -2.39
C GLU A 375 45.77 4.98 -3.60
N GLN A 376 44.56 5.33 -4.09
CA GLN A 376 43.98 4.72 -5.28
C GLN A 376 44.84 4.92 -6.53
N ARG A 377 45.47 6.09 -6.69
CA ARG A 377 46.40 6.34 -7.81
C ARG A 377 47.69 5.55 -7.67
N GLU A 378 48.28 5.46 -6.48
CA GLU A 378 49.51 4.73 -6.22
C GLU A 378 49.32 3.22 -6.47
N VAL A 379 48.24 2.63 -5.98
CA VAL A 379 47.83 1.25 -6.30
C VAL A 379 47.64 1.05 -7.81
N SER A 380 47.07 2.02 -8.52
CA SER A 380 46.85 1.95 -9.97
C SER A 380 48.11 2.11 -10.82
N HIS A 381 49.23 2.59 -10.25
CA HIS A 381 50.53 2.73 -10.95
C HIS A 381 51.57 1.72 -10.45
N GLY A 382 51.32 1.03 -9.33
CA GLY A 382 52.17 -0.04 -8.78
C GLY A 382 51.98 -1.41 -9.43
N VAL A 383 51.16 -1.51 -10.48
CA VAL A 383 50.94 -2.74 -11.26
C VAL A 383 51.35 -2.48 -12.72
N GLY A 384 52.66 -2.61 -12.98
CA GLY A 384 53.30 -2.42 -14.29
C GLY A 384 54.62 -3.17 -14.39
#